data_AF-A0A1Q9AP15-F1
#
_entry.id   AF-A0A1Q9AP15-F1
#
_cell.length_a   1.000
_cell.length_b   1.000
_cell.length_c   1.000
_cell.angle_alpha   90.00
_cell.angle_beta   90.00
_cell.angle_gamma   90.00
#
_symmetry.space_group_name_H-M   'P 1'
#
loop_
_entity.id
_entity.type
_entity.pdbx_description
1 polymer ?
#
loop_
_entity_poly.entity_id
_entity_poly.type
_entity_poly.pdbx_seq_one_letter_code
_entity_poly.pdbx_strand_id
1 'polypeptide(L)' 'MIPPMEIDERAVEVLETSFGATQDETINVIARGPGFRSTGGQLRDLIVSRIALKKVEGSVLERDGNLTLQATALP' A
#
# COMPACT_ATOMS: atom_id res chain seq x y z
N MET A 1 15.33 -7.07 8.19
CA MET A 1 14.57 -7.32 6.95
C MET A 1 13.11 -7.21 7.36
N ILE A 2 12.35 -6.28 6.77
CA ILE A 2 10.94 -6.08 7.14
C ILE A 2 10.12 -7.21 6.49
N PRO A 3 9.22 -7.88 7.22
CA PRO A 3 8.36 -8.89 6.64
C PRO A 3 7.48 -8.26 5.55
N PRO A 4 7.33 -8.89 4.37
CA PRO A 4 6.43 -8.41 3.32
C PRO A 4 4.98 -8.21 3.80
N MET A 5 4.56 -8.98 4.80
CA MET A 5 3.23 -8.94 5.40
C MET A 5 2.95 -7.64 6.16
N GLU A 6 3.97 -7.05 6.80
CA GLU A 6 3.83 -5.80 7.57
C GLU A 6 3.61 -4.60 6.63
N ILE A 7 4.19 -4.65 5.43
CA ILE A 7 3.97 -3.66 4.37
C ILE A 7 2.53 -3.74 3.84
N ASP A 8 2.01 -4.94 3.70
CA ASP A 8 0.63 -5.16 3.24
C ASP A 8 -0.39 -4.58 4.22
N GLU A 9 -0.23 -4.86 5.50
CA GLU A 9 -1.12 -4.36 6.56
C GLU A 9 -1.14 -2.84 6.58
N ARG A 10 0.03 -2.21 6.54
CA ARG A 10 0.15 -0.75 6.47
C ARG A 10 -0.42 -0.17 5.18
N ALA A 11 -0.24 -0.85 4.05
CA ALA A 11 -0.83 -0.41 2.78
C ALA A 11 -2.35 -0.44 2.84
N VAL A 12 -2.94 -1.49 3.40
CA VAL A 12 -4.39 -1.57 3.63
C VAL A 12 -4.83 -0.44 4.54
N GLU A 13 -4.22 -0.26 5.71
CA GLU A 13 -4.58 0.78 6.68
C GLU A 13 -4.51 2.20 6.09
N VAL A 14 -3.48 2.50 5.29
CA VAL A 14 -3.35 3.80 4.60
C VAL A 14 -4.48 4.00 3.60
N LEU A 15 -4.82 2.97 2.82
CA LEU A 15 -5.90 3.05 1.84
C LEU A 15 -7.29 3.09 2.51
N GLU A 16 -7.48 2.42 3.65
CA GLU A 16 -8.69 2.52 4.48
C GLU A 16 -8.86 3.92 5.06
N THR A 17 -7.79 4.47 5.65
CA THR A 17 -7.82 5.77 6.33
C THR A 17 -7.93 6.93 5.34
N SER A 18 -7.31 6.81 4.17
CA SER A 18 -7.28 7.89 3.17
C SER A 18 -8.50 7.91 2.25
N PHE A 19 -9.38 6.88 2.28
CA PHE A 19 -10.52 6.72 1.36
C PHE A 19 -10.15 6.84 -0.14
N GLY A 20 -8.90 6.51 -0.47
CA GLY A 20 -8.31 6.78 -1.78
C GLY A 20 -7.04 7.63 -1.67
N ALA A 21 -5.91 7.08 -2.10
CA ALA A 21 -4.63 7.81 -2.14
C ALA A 21 -3.88 7.49 -3.42
N THR A 22 -3.11 8.42 -3.96
CA THR A 22 -2.22 8.11 -5.09
C THR A 22 -1.16 7.10 -4.65
N GLN A 23 -0.60 6.36 -5.62
CA GLN A 23 0.46 5.40 -5.35
C GLN A 23 1.65 6.04 -4.62
N ASP A 24 2.07 7.23 -5.03
CA ASP A 24 3.17 7.97 -4.40
C ASP A 24 2.85 8.43 -2.98
N GLU A 25 1.62 8.85 -2.71
CA GLU A 25 1.16 9.19 -1.35
C GLU A 25 1.16 7.95 -0.46
N THR A 26 0.60 6.84 -0.93
CA THR A 26 0.61 5.56 -0.20
C THR A 26 2.03 5.13 0.13
N ILE A 27 2.95 5.18 -0.84
CA ILE A 27 4.36 4.84 -0.65
C ILE A 27 5.01 5.77 0.39
N ASN A 28 4.79 7.08 0.29
CA ASN A 28 5.40 8.05 1.20
C ASN A 28 4.86 7.93 2.63
N VAL A 29 3.57 7.65 2.81
CA VAL A 29 2.96 7.44 4.13
C VAL A 29 3.52 6.17 4.77
N ILE A 30 3.56 5.06 4.03
CA ILE A 30 4.12 3.79 4.54
C ILE A 30 5.62 3.97 4.87
N ALA A 31 6.40 4.56 3.95
CA ALA A 31 7.84 4.75 4.15
C ALA A 31 8.18 5.71 5.31
N ARG A 32 7.27 6.61 5.69
CA ARG A 32 7.41 7.50 6.86
C ARG A 32 6.81 6.94 8.14
N GLY A 33 6.17 5.77 8.07
CA GLY A 33 5.55 5.13 9.23
C GLY A 33 6.58 4.75 10.31
N PRO A 34 6.20 4.78 11.59
CA PRO A 34 7.04 4.27 12.66
C PRO A 34 7.24 2.75 12.49
N GLY A 35 8.49 2.28 12.55
CA GLY A 35 8.85 0.84 12.43
C GLY A 35 9.83 0.53 11.30
N PHE A 36 9.90 1.38 10.27
CA PHE A 36 10.78 1.20 9.12
C PHE A 36 12.23 1.66 9.44
N ARG A 37 13.05 0.77 10.02
CA ARG A 37 14.50 1.04 10.25
C ARG A 37 15.35 0.96 8.97
N SER A 38 14.77 0.54 7.84
CA SER A 38 15.48 0.45 6.56
C SER A 38 15.29 1.76 5.80
N THR A 39 16.32 2.60 5.85
CA THR A 39 16.39 3.86 5.13
C THR A 39 16.64 3.61 3.64
N GLY A 40 15.70 4.00 2.78
CA GLY A 40 16.01 4.25 1.35
C GLY A 40 15.23 3.43 0.32
N GLY A 41 15.64 3.62 -0.95
CA GLY A 41 14.94 3.18 -2.17
C GLY A 41 14.47 1.72 -2.16
N GLN A 42 15.22 0.81 -1.53
CA GLN A 42 14.84 -0.60 -1.39
C GLN A 42 13.48 -0.80 -0.70
N LEU A 43 13.16 0.01 0.31
CA LEU A 43 11.85 -0.05 0.97
C LEU A 43 10.74 0.43 0.03
N ARG A 44 11.00 1.49 -0.73
CA ARG A 44 10.05 2.01 -1.73
C ARG A 44 9.79 0.98 -2.83
N ASP A 45 10.84 0.37 -3.36
CA ASP A 45 10.73 -0.66 -4.40
C ASP A 45 9.92 -1.86 -3.88
N LEU A 46 10.12 -2.24 -2.62
CA LEU A 46 9.36 -3.30 -1.98
C LEU A 46 7.88 -2.91 -1.83
N ILE A 47 7.58 -1.71 -1.35
CA ILE A 47 6.20 -1.21 -1.24
C ILE A 47 5.51 -1.18 -2.61
N VAL A 48 6.18 -0.64 -3.65
CA VAL A 48 5.68 -0.64 -5.03
C VAL A 48 5.36 -2.06 -5.48
N SER A 49 6.28 -3.01 -5.26
CA SER A 49 6.09 -4.41 -5.62
C SER A 49 4.91 -5.05 -4.89
N ARG A 50 4.71 -4.73 -3.60
CA ARG A 50 3.56 -5.23 -2.81
C ARG A 50 2.23 -4.65 -3.30
N ILE A 51 2.17 -3.35 -3.57
CA ILE A 51 0.97 -2.70 -4.12
C ILE A 51 0.63 -3.31 -5.49
N ALA A 52 1.62 -3.49 -6.36
CA ALA A 52 1.43 -4.12 -7.66
C ALA A 52 0.87 -5.55 -7.53
N LEU A 53 1.37 -6.35 -6.59
CA LEU A 53 0.84 -7.67 -6.32
C LEU A 53 -0.64 -7.61 -5.88
N LYS A 54 -0.98 -6.73 -4.94
CA LYS A 54 -2.37 -6.55 -4.47
C LYS A 54 -3.33 -6.07 -5.56
N LYS A 55 -2.84 -5.31 -6.54
CA LYS A 55 -3.61 -4.94 -7.73
C LYS A 55 -3.91 -6.15 -8.61
N VAL A 56 -2.92 -7.02 -8.81
CA VAL A 56 -3.10 -8.27 -9.57
C VAL A 56 -4.04 -9.23 -8.85
N GLU A 57 -3.95 -9.31 -7.51
CA GLU A 57 -4.87 -10.10 -6.67
C GLU A 57 -6.30 -9.54 -6.63
N GLY A 58 -6.51 -8.31 -7.12
CA GLY A 58 -7.80 -7.62 -7.14
C GLY A 58 -8.17 -6.92 -5.83
N SER A 59 -7.39 -7.08 -4.76
CA SER A 59 -7.66 -6.46 -3.45
C SER A 59 -7.46 -4.94 -3.43
N VAL A 60 -6.59 -4.42 -4.30
CA VAL A 60 -6.40 -2.97 -4.51
C VAL A 60 -6.82 -2.63 -5.93
N LEU A 61 -7.67 -1.61 -6.07
CA LEU A 61 -8.12 -1.09 -7.35
C LEU A 61 -7.56 0.30 -7.56
N GLU A 62 -7.09 0.58 -8.77
CA GLU A 62 -6.75 1.93 -9.19
C GLU A 62 -7.95 2.55 -9.91
N ARG A 63 -8.46 3.67 -9.39
CA ARG A 63 -9.58 4.43 -9.96
C ARG A 63 -9.22 5.90 -9.96
N ASP A 64 -9.34 6.55 -11.12
CA ASP A 64 -9.07 7.98 -11.29
C ASP A 64 -7.67 8.42 -10.77
N GLY A 65 -6.67 7.54 -10.90
CA GLY A 65 -5.30 7.77 -10.41
C GLY A 65 -5.10 7.52 -8.91
N ASN A 66 -6.15 7.12 -8.20
CA ASN A 66 -6.10 6.79 -6.77
C ASN A 66 -6.20 5.28 -6.56
N LEU A 67 -5.40 4.78 -5.64
CA LEU A 67 -5.52 3.43 -5.09
C LEU A 67 -6.65 3.42 -4.06
N THR A 68 -7.52 2.43 -4.20
CA THR A 68 -8.64 2.17 -3.29
C THR A 68 -8.64 0.69 -2.97
N LEU A 69 -9.14 0.32 -1.80
CA LEU A 69 -9.38 -1.10 -1.51
C LEU A 69 -10.61 -1.55 -2.28
N GLN A 70 -10.56 -2.76 -2.79
CA GLN A 70 -11.78 -3.43 -3.25
C GLN A 70 -12.65 -3.60 -2.02
N ALA A 71 -13.65 -2.72 -1.86
CA ALA A 71 -14.74 -2.97 -0.95
C ALA A 71 -15.37 -4.28 -1.42
N THR A 72 -15.15 -5.36 -0.68
CA THR A 72 -15.97 -6.55 -0.77
C THR A 72 -17.39 -6.06 -0.53
N ALA A 73 -18.13 -5.82 -1.61
CA ALA A 73 -19.57 -5.78 -1.56
C ALA A 73 -19.98 -7.20 -1.14
N LEU A 74 -20.26 -7.36 0.14
CA LEU A 74 -20.96 -8.54 0.65
C LEU A 74 -22.26 -8.66 -0.16
N PRO A 75 -22.53 -9.82 -0.78
CA PRO A 75 -23.83 -10.10 -1.41
C PRO A 75 -24.97 -10.13 -0.38
#